data_AF-A0A067U0K1-F1
#
_entry.id   AF-A0A067U0K1-F1
#
_cell.length_a   1.000
_cell.length_b   1.000
_cell.length_c   1.000
_cell.angle_alpha   90.00
_cell.angle_beta   90.00
_cell.angle_gamma   90.00
#
_symmetry.space_group_name_H-M   'P 1'
#
loop_
_entity.id
_entity.type
_entity.pdbx_description
1 polymer ?
#
loop_
_entity_poly.entity_id
_entity_poly.type
_entity_poly.pdbx_seq_one_letter_code
_entity_poly.pdbx_strand_id
1 'polypeptide(L)'
;MAPIPSRLPEEALSLISSIERRFKHISEVEIPKLQQCIGPLSLQQTMAEEVREDTVALTRQIESLDIMVDDQQGEKNRRELREIVVEFRKQLDSLRRDTRGALLASKRAIDLRSKSNKEELLTFSSVLSEKQSSSEKTTEDALMQANSDVTDALRRTIALMQTELERSVLSTQMLDESTATLRSTSSQHDTLSSVMYTSKQLVTALEKSDWLDRILILSGFVFFILVILFILKQRIVDRGIRIAFWWTRFIPSFSDDADLLRSAEKGMTGAVMDVSSSLSSAAVSLASSVIPAASLALSSAIGSSSVTSEILDSSPSASEASPPILSASETSIPAATDPLSFADNNKDSTHVSQPTPRDTPLHVEL
;
A
#
# COMPACT_ATOMS: atom_id res chain seq x y z
N MET A 1 14.66 9.46 -49.26
CA MET A 1 15.64 8.95 -48.28
C MET A 1 15.12 7.62 -47.77
N ALA A 2 15.82 6.53 -48.03
CA ALA A 2 15.47 5.23 -47.44
C ALA A 2 15.70 5.28 -45.92
N PRO A 3 14.81 4.72 -45.09
CA PRO A 3 15.08 4.61 -43.66
C PRO A 3 16.31 3.73 -43.46
N ILE A 4 17.31 4.27 -42.76
CA ILE A 4 18.49 3.52 -42.34
C ILE A 4 17.98 2.40 -41.42
N PRO A 5 18.28 1.13 -41.68
CA PRO A 5 17.82 0.02 -40.84
C PRO A 5 18.32 0.25 -39.41
N SER A 6 17.40 0.18 -38.45
CA SER A 6 17.73 0.23 -37.03
C SER A 6 18.66 -0.94 -36.71
N ARG A 7 19.92 -0.63 -36.41
CA ARG A 7 20.86 -1.60 -35.83
C ARG A 7 20.48 -1.81 -34.36
N LEU A 8 19.41 -2.56 -34.11
CA LEU A 8 19.19 -3.13 -32.79
C LEU A 8 20.37 -4.06 -32.49
N PRO A 9 20.93 -4.04 -31.27
CA PRO A 9 22.04 -4.93 -30.93
C PRO A 9 21.56 -6.38 -31.02
N GLU A 10 22.43 -7.25 -31.51
CA GLU A 10 22.14 -8.69 -31.67
C GLU A 10 21.72 -9.33 -30.34
N GLU A 11 22.28 -8.86 -29.24
CA GLU A 11 21.93 -9.27 -27.88
C GLU A 11 20.46 -8.96 -27.53
N ALA A 12 19.94 -7.77 -27.88
CA ALA A 12 18.54 -7.43 -27.60
C ALA A 12 17.58 -8.27 -28.45
N LEU A 13 17.92 -8.52 -29.72
CA LEU A 13 17.12 -9.39 -30.60
C LEU A 13 17.09 -10.83 -30.08
N SER A 14 18.21 -11.32 -29.55
CA SER A 14 18.28 -12.65 -28.92
C SER A 14 17.37 -12.73 -27.70
N LEU A 15 17.38 -11.72 -26.83
CA LEU A 15 16.51 -11.65 -25.65
C LEU A 15 15.03 -11.56 -26.03
N ILE A 16 14.67 -10.70 -26.99
CA ILE A 16 13.31 -10.59 -27.54
C ILE A 16 12.81 -11.95 -28.02
N SER A 17 13.62 -12.66 -28.81
CA SER A 17 13.24 -13.99 -29.31
C SER A 17 13.10 -15.03 -28.19
N SER A 18 13.90 -14.91 -27.13
CA SER A 18 13.83 -15.80 -25.97
C SER A 18 12.56 -15.54 -25.12
N ILE A 19 12.20 -14.26 -24.95
CA ILE A 19 10.99 -13.81 -24.24
C ILE A 19 9.75 -14.29 -25.00
N GLU A 20 9.71 -14.11 -26.31
CA GLU A 20 8.58 -14.54 -27.14
C GLU A 20 8.37 -16.07 -27.10
N ARG A 21 9.46 -16.85 -27.16
CA ARG A 21 9.39 -18.31 -27.05
C ARG A 21 8.86 -18.77 -25.69
N ARG A 22 9.37 -18.17 -24.61
CA ARG A 22 8.92 -18.48 -23.25
C ARG A 22 7.46 -18.06 -23.04
N PHE A 23 7.07 -16.90 -23.54
CA PHE A 23 5.68 -16.45 -23.52
C PHE A 23 4.75 -17.47 -24.17
N LYS A 24 5.07 -17.92 -25.40
CA LYS A 24 4.28 -18.94 -26.11
C LYS A 24 4.22 -20.26 -25.35
N HIS A 25 5.35 -20.69 -24.78
CA HIS A 25 5.39 -21.92 -23.98
C HIS A 25 4.44 -21.84 -22.77
N ILE A 26 4.51 -20.74 -22.01
CA ILE A 26 3.65 -20.56 -20.84
C ILE A 26 2.18 -20.49 -21.27
N SER A 27 1.86 -19.73 -22.33
CA SER A 27 0.47 -19.52 -22.75
C SER A 27 -0.18 -20.76 -23.39
N GLU A 28 0.55 -21.50 -24.23
CA GLU A 28 -0.02 -22.60 -25.03
C GLU A 28 0.13 -23.96 -24.34
N VAL A 29 1.19 -24.14 -23.55
CA VAL A 29 1.53 -25.45 -22.97
C VAL A 29 1.16 -25.49 -21.49
N GLU A 30 1.65 -24.54 -20.70
CA GLU A 30 1.52 -24.60 -19.23
C GLU A 30 0.13 -24.21 -18.72
N ILE A 31 -0.43 -23.10 -19.20
CA ILE A 31 -1.75 -22.62 -18.74
C ILE A 31 -2.87 -23.64 -19.03
N PRO A 32 -2.99 -24.24 -20.24
CA PRO A 32 -4.02 -25.22 -20.51
C PRO A 32 -3.80 -26.53 -19.74
N LYS A 33 -2.55 -26.96 -19.55
CA LYS A 33 -2.23 -28.11 -18.70
C LYS A 33 -2.67 -27.87 -17.26
N LEU A 34 -2.37 -26.70 -16.69
CA LEU A 34 -2.82 -26.33 -15.35
C LEU A 34 -4.35 -26.34 -15.23
N GLN A 35 -5.09 -25.89 -16.24
CA GLN A 35 -6.56 -25.94 -16.23
C GLN A 35 -7.11 -27.37 -16.30
N GLN A 36 -6.44 -28.27 -17.04
CA GLN A 36 -6.84 -29.67 -17.18
C GLN A 36 -6.41 -30.54 -15.99
N CYS A 37 -5.47 -30.06 -15.17
CA CYS A 37 -5.02 -30.73 -13.95
C CYS A 37 -6.12 -30.75 -12.87
N ILE A 38 -6.89 -31.83 -12.84
CA ILE A 38 -7.85 -32.21 -11.78
C ILE A 38 -7.20 -33.17 -10.75
N GLY A 39 -5.89 -33.39 -10.89
CA GLY A 39 -5.11 -34.39 -10.15
C GLY A 39 -4.88 -34.06 -8.66
N PRO A 40 -4.10 -34.90 -7.95
CA PRO A 40 -3.79 -34.72 -6.53
C PRO A 40 -3.09 -33.38 -6.27
N LEU A 41 -3.38 -32.80 -5.10
CA LEU A 41 -2.98 -31.45 -4.71
C LEU A 41 -1.45 -31.22 -4.83
N SER A 42 -0.63 -32.25 -4.61
CA SER A 42 0.83 -32.20 -4.76
C SER A 42 1.31 -31.96 -6.21
N LEU A 43 0.65 -32.59 -7.19
CA LEU A 43 0.99 -32.40 -8.61
C LEU A 43 0.57 -31.00 -9.06
N GLN A 44 -0.59 -30.52 -8.63
CA GLN A 44 -1.04 -29.16 -8.90
C GLN A 44 -0.07 -28.13 -8.30
N GLN A 45 0.39 -28.33 -7.06
CA GLN A 45 1.35 -27.44 -6.41
C GLN A 45 2.67 -27.37 -7.18
N THR A 46 3.21 -28.52 -7.59
CA THR A 46 4.47 -28.58 -8.36
C THR A 46 4.34 -27.81 -9.68
N MET A 47 3.28 -28.06 -10.44
CA MET A 47 3.05 -27.33 -11.70
C MET A 47 2.77 -25.84 -11.46
N ALA A 48 2.09 -25.49 -10.37
CA ALA A 48 1.84 -24.11 -10.02
C ALA A 48 3.11 -23.37 -9.55
N GLU A 49 4.11 -24.08 -9.04
CA GLU A 49 5.43 -23.54 -8.73
C GLU A 49 6.25 -23.35 -10.02
N GLU A 50 6.25 -24.34 -10.93
CA GLU A 50 6.91 -24.26 -12.24
C GLU A 50 6.43 -23.02 -13.03
N VAL A 51 5.12 -22.85 -13.19
CA VAL A 51 4.56 -21.68 -13.91
C VAL A 51 4.85 -20.35 -13.20
N ARG A 52 4.95 -20.36 -11.86
CA ARG A 52 5.36 -19.16 -11.11
C ARG A 52 6.83 -18.84 -11.34
N GLU A 53 7.70 -19.84 -11.36
CA GLU A 53 9.11 -19.66 -11.65
C GLU A 53 9.31 -19.11 -13.06
N ASP A 54 8.61 -19.66 -14.06
CA ASP A 54 8.70 -19.22 -15.45
C ASP A 54 8.17 -17.80 -15.65
N THR A 55 7.06 -17.42 -15.00
CA THR A 55 6.55 -16.04 -15.04
C THR A 55 7.48 -15.03 -14.34
N VAL A 56 8.17 -15.43 -13.28
CA VAL A 56 9.22 -14.62 -12.62
C VAL A 56 10.45 -14.50 -13.52
N ALA A 57 10.88 -15.59 -14.15
CA ALA A 57 12.02 -15.58 -15.08
C ALA A 57 11.74 -14.69 -16.30
N LEU A 58 10.51 -14.73 -16.85
CA LEU A 58 10.07 -13.83 -17.93
C LEU A 58 10.12 -12.36 -17.49
N THR A 59 9.71 -12.07 -16.24
CA THR A 59 9.78 -10.71 -15.68
C THR A 59 11.22 -10.21 -15.63
N ARG A 60 12.16 -11.04 -15.15
CA ARG A 60 13.60 -10.69 -15.09
C ARG A 60 14.21 -10.45 -16.47
N GLN A 61 13.81 -11.23 -17.48
CA GLN A 61 14.29 -11.03 -18.85
C GLN A 61 13.79 -9.71 -19.45
N ILE A 62 12.54 -9.32 -19.18
CA ILE A 62 11.99 -8.04 -19.63
C ILE A 62 12.67 -6.86 -18.91
N GLU A 63 13.00 -7.01 -17.62
CA GLU A 63 13.77 -6.00 -16.88
C GLU A 63 15.20 -5.86 -17.44
N SER A 64 15.86 -6.98 -17.72
CA SER A 64 17.16 -6.97 -18.42
C SER A 64 17.08 -6.29 -19.79
N LEU A 65 15.99 -6.51 -20.53
CA LEU A 65 15.76 -5.84 -21.81
C LEU A 65 15.53 -4.32 -21.62
N ASP A 66 14.84 -3.90 -20.56
CA ASP A 66 14.63 -2.48 -20.23
C ASP A 66 15.94 -1.77 -19.87
N ILE A 67 16.83 -2.43 -19.13
CA ILE A 67 18.18 -1.91 -18.83
C ILE A 67 18.98 -1.73 -20.13
N MET A 68 18.91 -2.69 -21.05
CA MET A 68 19.57 -2.58 -22.36
C MET A 68 19.00 -1.44 -23.23
N VAL A 69 17.73 -1.09 -23.05
CA VAL A 69 17.11 0.06 -23.74
C VAL A 69 17.69 1.38 -23.28
N ASP A 70 18.04 1.49 -22.00
CA ASP A 70 18.62 2.71 -21.42
C ASP A 70 20.09 2.91 -21.83
N ASP A 71 20.81 1.84 -22.17
CA ASP A 71 22.20 1.88 -22.66
C ASP A 71 22.31 2.14 -24.18
N GLN A 72 21.20 2.09 -24.92
CA GLN A 72 21.20 2.26 -26.39
C GLN A 72 21.54 3.69 -26.84
N GLN A 73 22.59 3.79 -27.65
CA GLN A 73 23.00 5.03 -28.33
C GLN A 73 22.18 5.25 -29.61
N GLY A 74 21.08 6.00 -29.51
CA GLY A 74 20.28 6.44 -30.65
C GLY A 74 18.80 6.60 -30.32
N GLU A 75 18.25 7.79 -30.55
CA GLU A 75 16.87 8.07 -30.18
C GLU A 75 15.83 7.21 -30.92
N LYS A 76 16.11 6.81 -32.17
CA LYS A 76 15.17 6.01 -32.97
C LYS A 76 15.11 4.55 -32.49
N ASN A 77 16.27 3.90 -32.36
CA ASN A 77 16.38 2.53 -31.85
C ASN A 77 15.88 2.41 -30.41
N ARG A 78 16.15 3.42 -29.57
CA ARG A 78 15.63 3.47 -28.20
C ARG A 78 14.10 3.54 -28.17
N ARG A 79 13.47 4.32 -29.06
CA ARG A 79 12.00 4.41 -29.15
C ARG A 79 11.38 3.08 -29.60
N GLU A 80 11.94 2.46 -30.65
CA GLU A 80 11.48 1.16 -31.16
C GLU A 80 11.60 0.06 -30.08
N LEU A 81 12.72 0.02 -29.35
CA LEU A 81 12.92 -0.99 -28.31
C LEU A 81 12.04 -0.74 -27.07
N ARG A 82 11.79 0.52 -26.69
CA ARG A 82 10.82 0.87 -25.63
C ARG A 82 9.41 0.42 -26.00
N GLU A 83 8.99 0.60 -27.25
CA GLU A 83 7.67 0.16 -27.71
C GLU A 83 7.52 -1.36 -27.57
N ILE A 84 8.54 -2.12 -27.97
CA ILE A 84 8.57 -3.59 -27.81
C ILE A 84 8.52 -4.00 -26.33
N VAL A 85 9.28 -3.33 -25.45
CA VAL A 85 9.25 -3.61 -24.00
C VAL A 85 7.87 -3.31 -23.40
N VAL A 86 7.22 -2.23 -23.81
CA VAL A 86 5.87 -1.88 -23.35
C VAL A 86 4.86 -2.95 -23.79
N GLU A 87 4.97 -3.45 -25.02
CA GLU A 87 4.12 -4.54 -25.50
C GLU A 87 4.37 -5.83 -24.71
N PHE A 88 5.62 -6.20 -24.44
CA PHE A 88 5.92 -7.36 -23.59
C PHE A 88 5.43 -7.22 -22.15
N ARG A 89 5.49 -6.02 -21.57
CA ARG A 89 4.90 -5.76 -20.24
C ARG A 89 3.39 -5.98 -20.24
N LYS A 90 2.70 -5.50 -21.28
CA LYS A 90 1.25 -5.70 -21.45
C LYS A 90 0.91 -7.19 -21.59
N GLN A 91 1.67 -7.91 -22.42
CA GLN A 91 1.53 -9.36 -22.61
C GLN A 91 1.78 -10.13 -21.30
N LEU A 92 2.79 -9.73 -20.53
CA LEU A 92 3.09 -10.33 -19.23
C LEU A 92 1.95 -10.12 -18.24
N ASP A 93 1.34 -8.94 -18.22
CA ASP A 93 0.19 -8.67 -17.35
C ASP A 93 -1.06 -9.48 -17.75
N SER A 94 -1.32 -9.69 -19.04
CA SER A 94 -2.38 -10.64 -19.46
C SER A 94 -2.03 -12.06 -19.02
N LEU A 95 -0.79 -12.50 -19.22
CA LEU A 95 -0.35 -13.84 -18.84
C LEU A 95 -0.47 -14.08 -17.32
N ARG A 96 -0.14 -13.09 -16.50
CA ARG A 96 -0.33 -13.14 -15.05
C ARG A 96 -1.81 -13.29 -14.66
N ARG A 97 -2.72 -12.60 -15.36
CA ARG A 97 -4.16 -12.75 -15.12
C ARG A 97 -4.63 -14.14 -15.51
N ASP A 98 -4.20 -14.65 -16.66
CA ASP A 98 -4.56 -15.97 -17.17
C ASP A 98 -4.02 -17.09 -16.28
N THR A 99 -2.78 -16.97 -15.80
CA THR A 99 -2.17 -17.89 -14.83
C THR A 99 -2.97 -17.92 -13.52
N ARG A 100 -3.30 -16.75 -12.96
CA ARG A 100 -4.13 -16.67 -11.75
C ARG A 100 -5.52 -17.26 -11.98
N GLY A 101 -6.13 -17.00 -13.14
CA GLY A 101 -7.41 -17.59 -13.54
C GLY A 101 -7.36 -19.10 -13.61
N ALA A 102 -6.33 -19.67 -14.26
CA ALA A 102 -6.12 -21.11 -14.38
C ALA A 102 -5.86 -21.80 -13.03
N LEU A 103 -5.08 -21.16 -12.15
CA LEU A 103 -4.83 -21.67 -10.80
C LEU A 103 -6.10 -21.70 -9.94
N LEU A 104 -6.94 -20.66 -10.04
CA LEU A 104 -8.22 -20.64 -9.33
C LEU A 104 -9.22 -21.63 -9.92
N ALA A 105 -9.23 -21.81 -11.24
CA ALA A 105 -10.09 -22.78 -11.91
C ALA A 105 -9.74 -24.22 -11.50
N SER A 106 -8.45 -24.58 -11.53
CA SER A 106 -7.98 -25.90 -11.10
C SER A 106 -8.22 -26.15 -9.61
N LYS A 107 -7.98 -25.15 -8.75
CA LYS A 107 -8.29 -25.26 -7.32
C LYS A 107 -9.79 -25.50 -7.08
N ARG A 108 -10.66 -24.75 -7.75
CA ARG A 108 -12.12 -24.97 -7.67
C ARG A 108 -12.51 -26.37 -8.13
N ALA A 109 -11.92 -26.88 -9.22
CA ALA A 109 -12.19 -28.23 -9.70
C ALA A 109 -11.77 -29.32 -8.69
N ILE A 110 -10.62 -29.14 -8.04
CA ILE A 110 -10.14 -30.04 -6.98
C ILE A 110 -11.05 -29.98 -5.74
N ASP A 111 -11.46 -28.78 -5.32
CA ASP A 111 -12.35 -28.59 -4.18
C ASP A 111 -13.72 -29.24 -4.42
N LEU A 112 -14.27 -29.11 -5.62
CA LEU A 112 -15.52 -29.77 -6.02
C LEU A 112 -15.38 -31.30 -5.97
N ARG A 113 -14.26 -31.84 -6.46
CA ARG A 113 -14.00 -33.30 -6.43
C ARG A 113 -13.77 -33.83 -5.00
N SER A 114 -13.14 -33.03 -4.13
CA SER A 114 -12.99 -33.39 -2.71
C SER A 114 -14.34 -33.42 -2.00
N LYS A 115 -15.23 -32.46 -2.31
CA LYS A 115 -16.58 -32.41 -1.76
C LYS A 115 -17.43 -33.59 -2.23
N SER A 116 -17.44 -33.89 -3.53
CA SER A 116 -18.22 -35.02 -4.05
C SER A 116 -17.77 -36.36 -3.45
N ASN A 117 -16.45 -36.58 -3.29
CA ASN A 117 -15.93 -37.80 -2.65
C ASN A 117 -16.35 -37.89 -1.16
N LYS A 118 -16.37 -36.77 -0.43
CA LYS A 118 -16.88 -36.75 0.96
C LYS A 118 -18.36 -37.07 1.03
N GLU A 119 -19.17 -36.54 0.11
CA GLU A 119 -20.61 -36.82 0.05
C GLU A 119 -20.87 -38.31 -0.25
N GLU A 120 -20.08 -38.93 -1.14
CA GLU A 120 -20.14 -40.37 -1.42
C GLU A 120 -19.77 -41.23 -0.20
N LEU A 121 -18.71 -40.86 0.53
CA LEU A 121 -18.27 -41.59 1.73
C LEU A 121 -19.24 -41.45 2.90
N LEU A 122 -19.82 -40.26 3.12
CA LEU A 122 -20.83 -40.06 4.17
C LEU A 122 -22.12 -40.85 3.89
N THR A 123 -22.53 -40.90 2.62
CA THR A 123 -23.70 -41.69 2.20
C THR A 123 -23.45 -43.20 2.35
N PHE A 124 -22.21 -43.66 2.13
CA PHE A 124 -21.84 -45.06 2.34
C PHE A 124 -21.76 -45.44 3.83
N SER A 125 -21.27 -44.52 4.68
CA SER A 125 -21.12 -44.75 6.12
C SER A 125 -22.47 -44.84 6.86
N SER A 126 -23.49 -44.10 6.44
CA SER A 126 -24.81 -44.12 7.08
C SER A 126 -25.51 -45.48 6.90
N VAL A 127 -25.39 -46.09 5.72
CA VAL A 127 -25.97 -47.39 5.39
C VAL A 127 -25.36 -48.54 6.19
N LEU A 128 -24.07 -48.44 6.55
CA LEU A 128 -23.39 -49.48 7.32
C LEU A 128 -23.73 -49.43 8.82
N SER A 129 -23.99 -48.24 9.37
CA SER A 129 -24.27 -48.06 10.80
C SER A 129 -25.63 -48.61 11.22
N GLU A 130 -26.61 -48.70 10.31
CA GLU A 130 -27.97 -49.17 10.60
C GLU A 130 -28.05 -50.70 10.81
N LYS A 131 -27.04 -51.46 10.34
CA LYS A 131 -27.07 -52.93 10.35
C LYS A 131 -26.60 -53.58 11.67
N GLN A 132 -25.97 -52.84 12.59
CA GLN A 132 -25.23 -53.42 13.71
C GLN A 132 -26.02 -53.53 15.04
N SER A 133 -27.22 -52.98 15.19
CA SER A 133 -27.88 -52.82 16.51
C SER A 133 -28.86 -53.93 16.95
N SER A 134 -28.89 -55.12 16.33
CA SER A 134 -30.02 -56.06 16.46
C SER A 134 -29.72 -57.45 17.07
N SER A 135 -28.82 -57.57 18.05
CA SER A 135 -28.56 -58.87 18.69
C SER A 135 -28.56 -58.82 20.23
N GLU A 136 -29.54 -59.50 20.82
CA GLU A 136 -29.90 -59.56 22.25
C GLU A 136 -30.08 -61.05 22.64
N LYS A 137 -29.51 -61.55 23.76
CA LYS A 137 -29.99 -62.83 24.37
C LYS A 137 -29.49 -63.22 25.79
N THR A 138 -30.47 -63.67 26.61
CA THR A 138 -30.51 -64.72 27.69
C THR A 138 -29.82 -64.56 29.07
N THR A 139 -30.57 -64.95 30.13
CA THR A 139 -30.48 -64.48 31.52
C THR A 139 -29.66 -65.31 32.52
N GLU A 140 -29.11 -66.47 32.13
CA GLU A 140 -28.25 -67.29 33.02
C GLU A 140 -26.78 -67.21 32.60
N ASP A 141 -26.53 -67.16 31.29
CA ASP A 141 -25.33 -66.51 30.75
C ASP A 141 -25.22 -65.09 31.29
N ALA A 142 -26.32 -64.34 31.44
CA ALA A 142 -26.29 -62.97 31.95
C ALA A 142 -25.59 -62.75 33.29
N LEU A 143 -25.47 -63.76 34.19
CA LEU A 143 -24.75 -63.59 35.46
C LEU A 143 -23.23 -63.81 35.30
N MET A 144 -22.83 -64.81 34.51
CA MET A 144 -21.42 -65.06 34.19
C MET A 144 -20.90 -64.00 33.22
N GLN A 145 -21.74 -63.65 32.24
CA GLN A 145 -21.66 -62.50 31.35
C GLN A 145 -21.66 -61.20 32.14
N ALA A 146 -22.43 -61.02 33.22
CA ALA A 146 -22.35 -59.78 34.01
C ALA A 146 -20.97 -59.61 34.68
N ASN A 147 -20.34 -60.68 35.15
CA ASN A 147 -18.98 -60.60 35.68
C ASN A 147 -17.92 -60.40 34.58
N SER A 148 -18.07 -61.07 33.43
CA SER A 148 -17.20 -60.81 32.28
C SER A 148 -17.42 -59.40 31.74
N ASP A 149 -18.63 -58.89 31.73
CA ASP A 149 -19.03 -57.56 31.29
C ASP A 149 -18.51 -56.49 32.24
N VAL A 150 -18.50 -56.72 33.56
CA VAL A 150 -17.83 -55.79 34.49
C VAL A 150 -16.33 -55.77 34.24
N THR A 151 -15.71 -56.94 34.01
CA THR A 151 -14.27 -57.04 33.71
C THR A 151 -13.94 -56.41 32.35
N ASP A 152 -14.78 -56.63 31.35
CA ASP A 152 -14.67 -56.07 30.01
C ASP A 152 -15.01 -54.59 30.01
N ALA A 153 -15.94 -54.12 30.84
CA ALA A 153 -16.20 -52.71 31.07
C ALA A 153 -15.02 -52.02 31.74
N LEU A 154 -14.33 -52.67 32.70
CA LEU A 154 -13.10 -52.15 33.30
C LEU A 154 -11.96 -52.11 32.30
N ARG A 155 -11.75 -53.19 31.53
CA ARG A 155 -10.77 -53.22 30.43
C ARG A 155 -11.06 -52.16 29.39
N ARG A 156 -12.34 -51.98 29.02
CA ARG A 156 -12.80 -50.94 28.10
C ARG A 156 -12.62 -49.55 28.69
N THR A 157 -12.82 -49.36 29.99
CA THR A 157 -12.59 -48.09 30.68
C THR A 157 -11.09 -47.77 30.76
N ILE A 158 -10.24 -48.75 31.02
CA ILE A 158 -8.77 -48.58 30.98
C ILE A 158 -8.32 -48.23 29.56
N ALA A 159 -8.82 -48.94 28.55
CA ALA A 159 -8.54 -48.63 27.15
C ALA A 159 -9.05 -47.23 26.74
N LEU A 160 -10.23 -46.83 27.24
CA LEU A 160 -10.77 -45.48 27.05
C LEU A 160 -9.90 -44.43 27.75
N MET A 161 -9.49 -44.64 29.00
CA MET A 161 -8.57 -43.73 29.69
C MET A 161 -7.24 -43.61 28.97
N GLN A 162 -6.67 -44.71 28.47
CA GLN A 162 -5.44 -44.67 27.67
C GLN A 162 -5.66 -43.84 26.39
N THR A 163 -6.78 -44.05 25.70
CA THR A 163 -7.14 -43.29 24.50
C THR A 163 -7.37 -41.81 24.81
N GLU A 164 -7.99 -41.47 25.94
CA GLU A 164 -8.20 -40.09 26.36
C GLU A 164 -6.89 -39.42 26.78
N LEU A 165 -5.97 -40.15 27.40
CA LEU A 165 -4.63 -39.65 27.71
C LEU A 165 -3.83 -39.40 26.43
N GLU A 166 -3.83 -40.32 25.47
CA GLU A 166 -3.20 -40.11 24.16
C GLU A 166 -3.80 -38.89 23.44
N ARG A 167 -5.13 -38.73 23.48
CA ARG A 167 -5.80 -37.54 22.97
C ARG A 167 -5.43 -36.27 23.72
N SER A 168 -5.26 -36.33 25.04
CA SER A 168 -4.84 -35.20 25.86
C SER A 168 -3.41 -34.78 25.51
N VAL A 169 -2.49 -35.73 25.34
CA VAL A 169 -1.10 -35.47 24.92
C VAL A 169 -1.05 -34.88 23.51
N LEU A 170 -1.86 -35.40 22.57
CA LEU A 170 -1.95 -34.81 21.24
C LEU A 170 -2.53 -33.39 21.28
N SER A 171 -3.54 -33.15 22.12
CA SER A 171 -4.12 -31.83 22.31
C SER A 171 -3.11 -30.84 22.91
N THR A 172 -2.34 -31.24 23.91
CA THR A 172 -1.28 -30.39 24.48
C THR A 172 -0.18 -30.11 23.46
N GLN A 173 0.19 -31.09 22.63
CA GLN A 173 1.15 -30.90 21.56
C GLN A 173 0.64 -29.90 20.51
N MET A 174 -0.63 -30.01 20.10
CA MET A 174 -1.25 -29.04 19.18
C MET A 174 -1.35 -27.65 19.80
N LEU A 175 -1.65 -27.54 21.10
CA LEU A 175 -1.67 -26.26 21.80
C LEU A 175 -0.27 -25.63 21.88
N ASP A 176 0.77 -26.44 22.09
CA ASP A 176 2.16 -25.97 22.11
C ASP A 176 2.61 -25.54 20.71
N GLU A 177 2.25 -26.28 19.66
CA GLU A 177 2.49 -25.89 18.26
C GLU A 177 1.74 -24.61 17.88
N SER A 178 0.48 -24.47 18.29
CA SER A 178 -0.30 -23.23 18.11
C SER A 178 0.35 -22.06 18.85
N THR A 179 0.83 -22.29 20.06
CA THR A 179 1.56 -21.28 20.86
C THR A 179 2.88 -20.88 20.19
N ALA A 180 3.64 -21.85 19.67
CA ALA A 180 4.86 -21.61 18.92
C ALA A 180 4.58 -20.81 17.64
N THR A 181 3.50 -21.13 16.93
CA THR A 181 3.06 -20.41 15.72
C THR A 181 2.65 -18.97 16.05
N LEU A 182 1.91 -18.76 17.14
CA LEU A 182 1.55 -17.42 17.62
C LEU A 182 2.78 -16.62 18.03
N ARG A 183 3.77 -17.24 18.68
CA ARG A 183 5.06 -16.58 19.01
C ARG A 183 5.83 -16.21 17.76
N SER A 184 5.93 -17.10 16.77
CA SER A 184 6.55 -16.80 15.48
C SER A 184 5.85 -15.64 14.78
N THR A 185 4.50 -15.67 14.75
CA THR A 185 3.69 -14.58 14.17
C THR A 185 3.91 -13.26 14.89
N SER A 186 3.95 -13.25 16.23
CA SER A 186 4.28 -12.06 17.02
C SER A 186 5.66 -11.52 16.66
N SER A 187 6.67 -12.39 16.56
CA SER A 187 8.03 -11.96 16.21
C SER A 187 8.10 -11.36 14.80
N GLN A 188 7.37 -11.91 13.83
CA GLN A 188 7.29 -11.34 12.48
C GLN A 188 6.59 -9.98 12.50
N HIS A 189 5.51 -9.83 13.26
CA HIS A 189 4.83 -8.55 13.42
C HIS A 189 5.74 -7.48 14.06
N ASP A 190 6.57 -7.84 15.02
CA ASP A 190 7.54 -6.94 15.65
C ASP A 190 8.62 -6.50 14.65
N THR A 191 9.15 -7.42 13.84
CA THR A 191 10.13 -7.06 12.78
C THR A 191 9.52 -6.13 11.75
N LEU A 192 8.27 -6.37 11.31
CA LEU A 192 7.56 -5.52 10.37
C LEU A 192 7.29 -4.13 10.95
N SER A 193 6.94 -4.07 12.24
CA SER A 193 6.74 -2.81 12.95
C SER A 193 8.05 -2.01 13.08
N SER A 194 9.17 -2.69 13.33
CA SER A 194 10.50 -2.08 13.35
C SER A 194 10.86 -1.48 11.97
N VAL A 195 10.66 -2.25 10.89
CA VAL A 195 10.92 -1.77 9.52
C VAL A 195 10.00 -0.60 9.15
N MET A 196 8.72 -0.64 9.52
CA MET A 196 7.78 0.47 9.34
C MET A 196 8.22 1.73 10.10
N TYR A 197 8.73 1.57 11.32
CA TYR A 197 9.24 2.68 12.11
C TYR A 197 10.48 3.30 11.45
N THR A 198 11.44 2.47 11.01
CA THR A 198 12.61 2.94 10.26
C THR A 198 12.21 3.63 8.97
N SER A 199 11.25 3.07 8.22
CA SER A 199 10.71 3.68 7.00
C SER A 199 10.12 5.07 7.29
N LYS A 200 9.29 5.21 8.33
CA LYS A 200 8.77 6.52 8.76
C LYS A 200 9.88 7.49 9.13
N GLN A 201 10.88 7.05 9.88
CA GLN A 201 11.99 7.91 10.28
C GLN A 201 12.79 8.40 9.07
N LEU A 202 13.00 7.54 8.07
CA LEU A 202 13.71 7.87 6.83
C LEU A 202 12.90 8.83 5.96
N VAL A 203 11.59 8.62 5.84
CA VAL A 203 10.67 9.54 5.15
C VAL A 203 10.64 10.90 5.84
N THR A 204 10.53 10.94 7.17
CA THR A 204 10.57 12.20 7.93
C THR A 204 11.93 12.90 7.80
N ALA A 205 13.03 12.15 7.73
CA ALA A 205 14.35 12.72 7.50
C ALA A 205 14.46 13.35 6.11
N LEU A 206 13.95 12.68 5.07
CA LEU A 206 13.88 13.21 3.70
C LEU A 206 12.97 14.45 3.61
N GLU A 207 11.79 14.41 4.21
CA GLU A 207 10.89 15.56 4.25
C GLU A 207 11.56 16.76 4.94
N LYS A 208 12.29 16.51 6.05
CA LYS A 208 13.03 17.56 6.76
C LYS A 208 14.19 18.11 5.94
N SER A 209 14.92 17.28 5.19
CA SER A 209 15.98 17.76 4.29
C SER A 209 15.41 18.59 3.15
N ASP A 210 14.29 18.16 2.56
CA ASP A 210 13.61 18.90 1.49
C ASP A 210 13.05 20.23 2.00
N TRP A 211 12.51 20.25 3.21
CA TRP A 211 12.04 21.48 3.85
C TRP A 211 13.20 22.44 4.14
N LEU A 212 14.35 21.93 4.61
CA LEU A 212 15.55 22.74 4.82
C LEU A 212 16.14 23.27 3.50
N ASP A 213 16.11 22.48 2.43
CA ASP A 213 16.57 22.95 1.11
C ASP A 213 15.68 24.09 0.61
N ARG A 214 14.36 23.93 0.73
CA ARG A 214 13.40 24.99 0.39
C ARG A 214 13.60 26.26 1.22
N ILE A 215 13.87 26.15 2.53
CA ILE A 215 14.10 27.35 3.36
C ILE A 215 15.43 28.03 2.99
N LEU A 216 16.47 27.28 2.61
CA LEU A 216 17.74 27.84 2.16
C LEU A 216 17.58 28.60 0.84
N ILE A 217 16.87 28.03 -0.13
CA ILE A 217 16.56 28.71 -1.40
C ILE A 217 15.75 29.98 -1.15
N LEU A 218 14.72 29.91 -0.30
CA LEU A 218 13.89 31.06 0.04
C LEU A 218 14.72 32.16 0.74
N SER A 219 15.59 31.78 1.69
CA SER A 219 16.48 32.70 2.39
C SER A 219 17.43 33.41 1.43
N GLY A 220 18.04 32.68 0.49
CA GLY A 220 18.88 33.25 -0.57
C GLY A 220 18.13 34.22 -1.46
N PHE A 221 16.90 33.89 -1.86
CA PHE A 221 16.05 34.76 -2.67
C PHE A 221 15.66 36.05 -1.94
N VAL A 222 15.27 35.94 -0.65
CA VAL A 222 14.97 37.11 0.19
C VAL A 222 16.20 37.99 0.33
N PHE A 223 17.37 37.42 0.58
CA PHE A 223 18.62 38.17 0.68
C PHE A 223 18.95 38.89 -0.64
N PHE A 224 18.78 38.21 -1.78
CA PHE A 224 18.98 38.80 -3.10
C PHE A 224 18.05 40.00 -3.35
N ILE A 225 16.76 39.86 -3.03
CA ILE A 225 15.81 40.99 -3.13
C ILE A 225 16.25 42.13 -2.23
N LEU A 226 16.65 41.84 -1.00
CA LEU A 226 17.12 42.85 -0.04
C LEU A 226 18.32 43.63 -0.60
N VAL A 227 19.26 42.92 -1.23
CA VAL A 227 20.42 43.53 -1.91
C VAL A 227 19.99 44.37 -3.10
N ILE A 228 19.08 43.88 -3.96
CA ILE A 228 18.55 44.67 -5.09
C ILE A 228 17.87 45.94 -4.56
N LEU A 229 17.02 45.82 -3.55
CA LEU A 229 16.30 46.94 -2.95
C LEU A 229 17.27 47.93 -2.31
N PHE A 230 18.34 47.44 -1.67
CA PHE A 230 19.41 48.26 -1.13
C PHE A 230 20.15 49.02 -2.23
N ILE A 231 20.50 48.36 -3.34
CA ILE A 231 21.13 49.02 -4.49
C ILE A 231 20.18 50.05 -5.12
N LEU A 232 18.89 49.73 -5.25
CA LEU A 232 17.89 50.68 -5.75
C LEU A 232 17.75 51.87 -4.80
N LYS A 233 17.72 51.65 -3.48
CA LYS A 233 17.74 52.74 -2.50
C LYS A 233 19.02 53.58 -2.70
N GLN A 234 20.20 52.98 -2.65
CA GLN A 234 21.46 53.71 -2.78
C GLN A 234 21.56 54.45 -4.14
N ARG A 235 21.08 53.84 -5.22
CA ARG A 235 21.27 54.38 -6.57
C ARG A 235 20.15 55.31 -7.01
N ILE A 236 18.89 54.87 -6.91
CA ILE A 236 17.73 55.67 -7.30
C ILE A 236 17.46 56.73 -6.24
N VAL A 237 17.54 56.41 -4.94
CA VAL A 237 17.21 57.39 -3.90
C VAL A 237 18.35 58.39 -3.73
N ASP A 238 19.63 58.02 -3.61
CA ASP A 238 20.68 59.04 -3.46
C ASP A 238 20.94 59.86 -4.73
N ARG A 239 20.76 59.27 -5.93
CA ARG A 239 20.97 59.98 -7.19
C ARG A 239 19.72 60.71 -7.66
N GLY A 240 18.54 60.13 -7.44
CA GLY A 240 17.25 60.78 -7.62
C GLY A 240 17.04 61.93 -6.64
N ILE A 241 17.42 61.80 -5.36
CA ILE A 241 17.44 62.92 -4.41
C ILE A 241 18.41 63.99 -4.89
N ARG A 242 19.64 63.67 -5.32
CA ARG A 242 20.56 64.71 -5.83
C ARG A 242 20.04 65.39 -7.09
N ILE A 243 19.43 64.66 -8.02
CA ILE A 243 18.82 65.25 -9.22
C ILE A 243 17.60 66.10 -8.83
N ALA A 244 16.76 65.62 -7.92
CA ALA A 244 15.61 66.34 -7.43
C ALA A 244 16.04 67.60 -6.66
N PHE A 245 17.08 67.53 -5.83
CA PHE A 245 17.62 68.68 -5.09
C PHE A 245 18.35 69.68 -6.01
N TRP A 246 18.96 69.21 -7.11
CA TRP A 246 19.56 70.06 -8.13
C TRP A 246 18.47 70.74 -9.00
N TRP A 247 17.42 70.01 -9.36
CA TRP A 247 16.26 70.57 -10.06
C TRP A 247 15.40 71.48 -9.16
N THR A 248 15.21 71.20 -7.87
CA THR A 248 14.51 72.11 -6.93
C THR A 248 15.32 73.36 -6.63
N ARG A 249 16.63 73.35 -6.84
CA ARG A 249 17.47 74.56 -6.83
C ARG A 249 17.33 75.39 -8.11
N PHE A 250 16.99 74.75 -9.23
CA PHE A 250 16.82 75.39 -10.53
C PHE A 250 15.36 75.74 -10.86
N ILE A 251 14.41 75.25 -10.07
CA ILE A 251 13.05 75.77 -10.02
C ILE A 251 13.12 77.06 -9.19
N PRO A 252 12.84 78.23 -9.79
CA PRO A 252 12.52 79.43 -9.01
C PRO A 252 11.43 79.02 -8.03
N SER A 253 11.59 79.36 -6.76
CA SER A 253 10.50 79.23 -5.79
C SER A 253 9.33 80.07 -6.29
N PHE A 254 8.41 79.46 -7.04
CA PHE A 254 7.03 79.91 -7.12
C PHE A 254 6.43 79.62 -5.74
N SER A 255 6.82 80.42 -4.76
CA SER A 255 6.20 80.49 -3.44
C SER A 255 4.84 81.20 -3.51
N ASP A 256 4.25 81.36 -4.70
CA ASP A 256 2.96 82.02 -4.87
C ASP A 256 1.76 81.06 -4.83
N ASP A 257 1.98 79.74 -4.76
CA ASP A 257 0.90 78.76 -4.56
C ASP A 257 0.56 78.50 -3.07
N ALA A 258 1.28 79.13 -2.14
CA ALA A 258 0.91 79.10 -0.72
C ALA A 258 -0.38 79.90 -0.44
N ASP A 259 -0.67 80.93 -1.23
CA ASP A 259 -1.92 81.71 -1.14
C ASP A 259 -3.07 81.04 -1.92
N LEU A 260 -2.77 80.22 -2.94
CA LEU A 260 -3.76 79.38 -3.62
C LEU A 260 -4.18 78.16 -2.80
N LEU A 261 -3.26 77.57 -2.02
CA LEU A 261 -3.60 76.51 -1.06
C LEU A 261 -4.31 77.03 0.20
N ARG A 262 -4.05 78.25 0.68
CA ARG A 262 -4.83 78.88 1.77
C ARG A 262 -6.24 79.29 1.32
N SER A 263 -6.44 79.62 0.04
CA SER A 263 -7.79 79.86 -0.52
C SER A 263 -8.52 78.56 -0.87
N ALA A 264 -7.81 77.48 -1.20
CA ALA A 264 -8.38 76.14 -1.33
C ALA A 264 -8.72 75.49 0.04
N GLU A 265 -7.98 75.79 1.11
CA GLU A 265 -8.29 75.35 2.48
C GLU A 265 -9.57 76.01 3.03
N LYS A 266 -9.86 77.25 2.62
CA LYS A 266 -11.14 77.91 2.89
C LYS A 266 -12.30 77.48 1.97
N GLY A 267 -12.02 76.75 0.88
CA GLY A 267 -13.02 76.20 -0.03
C GLY A 267 -13.31 74.70 0.14
N MET A 268 -12.36 73.92 0.66
CA MET A 268 -12.49 72.46 0.82
C MET A 268 -13.10 72.04 2.17
N THR A 269 -13.17 72.95 3.15
CA THR A 269 -13.88 72.68 4.42
C THR A 269 -15.41 72.58 4.29
N GLY A 270 -15.96 72.85 3.09
CA GLY A 270 -17.39 72.67 2.79
C GLY A 270 -17.75 71.43 1.95
N ALA A 271 -16.77 70.69 1.39
CA ALA A 271 -17.07 69.66 0.38
C ALA A 271 -16.57 68.24 0.71
N VAL A 272 -15.90 68.02 1.85
CA VAL A 272 -15.52 66.67 2.33
C VAL A 272 -16.44 66.10 3.42
N MET A 273 -17.51 66.81 3.80
CA MET A 273 -18.59 66.19 4.57
C MET A 273 -19.50 65.26 3.74
N ASP A 274 -19.43 65.26 2.40
CA ASP A 274 -20.37 64.48 1.57
C ASP A 274 -19.77 63.38 0.67
N VAL A 275 -18.44 63.18 0.64
CA VAL A 275 -17.83 62.11 -0.19
C VAL A 275 -16.95 61.14 0.64
N SER A 276 -17.11 61.15 1.96
CA SER A 276 -16.60 60.07 2.82
C SER A 276 -17.55 58.86 2.90
N SER A 277 -18.71 58.90 2.22
CA SER A 277 -19.75 57.86 2.28
C SER A 277 -19.85 56.94 1.05
N SER A 278 -19.00 57.07 0.02
CA SER A 278 -19.15 56.26 -1.20
C SER A 278 -17.92 55.47 -1.67
N LEU A 279 -16.76 55.57 -1.01
CA LEU A 279 -15.60 54.72 -1.31
C LEU A 279 -15.30 53.66 -0.24
N SER A 280 -16.00 53.71 0.89
CA SER A 280 -16.06 52.62 1.88
C SER A 280 -16.95 51.45 1.44
N SER A 281 -17.61 51.53 0.28
CA SER A 281 -18.57 50.53 -0.23
C SER A 281 -18.04 49.68 -1.39
N ALA A 282 -16.74 49.64 -1.66
CA ALA A 282 -16.18 48.77 -2.72
C ALA A 282 -14.98 47.92 -2.29
N ALA A 283 -14.39 48.15 -1.11
CA ALA A 283 -13.27 47.35 -0.59
C ALA A 283 -13.66 46.34 0.50
N VAL A 284 -14.96 46.12 0.76
CA VAL A 284 -15.42 45.14 1.76
C VAL A 284 -15.92 43.82 1.14
N SER A 285 -15.99 43.67 -0.18
CA SER A 285 -16.63 42.49 -0.80
C SER A 285 -15.73 41.33 -1.22
N LEU A 286 -14.44 41.28 -0.83
CA LEU A 286 -13.59 40.09 -1.11
C LEU A 286 -12.82 39.52 0.08
N ALA A 287 -13.02 40.05 1.30
CA ALA A 287 -12.36 39.53 2.51
C ALA A 287 -13.30 38.75 3.45
N SER A 288 -14.53 38.43 3.01
CA SER A 288 -15.45 37.61 3.79
C SER A 288 -15.67 36.25 3.12
N SER A 289 -14.74 35.33 3.36
CA SER A 289 -15.14 33.96 3.74
C SER A 289 -14.00 33.28 4.49
N VAL A 290 -14.38 32.70 5.64
CA VAL A 290 -13.68 31.75 6.53
C VAL A 290 -12.87 32.30 7.74
N ILE A 291 -13.63 32.47 8.82
CA ILE A 291 -13.31 32.62 10.27
C ILE A 291 -12.76 31.22 10.75
N PRO A 292 -11.98 31.02 11.86
CA PRO A 292 -12.28 31.63 13.15
C PRO A 292 -11.19 31.92 14.21
N ALA A 293 -11.61 32.87 15.07
CA ALA A 293 -11.54 32.91 16.54
C ALA A 293 -10.25 32.44 17.26
N ALA A 294 -9.54 33.39 17.87
CA ALA A 294 -9.20 33.39 19.30
C ALA A 294 -8.29 34.58 19.65
N SER A 295 -8.87 35.72 20.04
CA SER A 295 -8.12 36.72 20.81
C SER A 295 -9.08 37.60 21.62
N LEU A 296 -9.69 37.01 22.64
CA LEU A 296 -10.17 37.73 23.82
C LEU A 296 -9.74 36.93 25.05
N ALA A 297 -8.65 37.35 25.67
CA ALA A 297 -8.45 37.38 27.13
C ALA A 297 -6.95 37.49 27.45
N LEU A 298 -6.47 38.73 27.58
CA LEU A 298 -5.34 39.02 28.46
C LEU A 298 -5.93 39.54 29.77
N SER A 299 -6.02 38.68 30.79
CA SER A 299 -5.71 39.05 32.18
C SER A 299 -6.01 37.91 33.15
N SER A 300 -5.10 37.79 34.13
CA SER A 300 -5.16 37.00 35.36
C SER A 300 -4.84 35.51 35.24
N ALA A 301 -3.60 35.15 35.61
CA ALA A 301 -3.36 34.24 36.74
C ALA A 301 -1.87 34.22 37.11
N ILE A 302 -1.65 34.59 38.35
CA ILE A 302 -0.47 34.41 39.21
C ILE A 302 0.13 33.00 39.08
N GLY A 303 1.47 32.89 39.16
CA GLY A 303 2.11 31.62 39.52
C GLY A 303 3.53 31.42 38.99
N SER A 304 4.50 32.05 39.66
CA SER A 304 5.81 31.50 40.02
C SER A 304 6.65 30.76 38.97
N SER A 305 7.73 31.39 38.49
CA SER A 305 9.04 30.73 38.39
C SER A 305 10.13 31.76 38.11
N SER A 306 10.83 32.16 39.16
CA SER A 306 12.10 32.87 39.08
C SER A 306 13.03 32.29 40.14
N VAL A 307 13.91 31.35 39.75
CA VAL A 307 15.30 31.29 40.21
C VAL A 307 16.10 30.53 39.15
N THR A 308 17.03 31.21 38.50
CA THR A 308 18.26 30.64 37.93
C THR A 308 19.44 31.24 38.69
N SER A 309 20.56 30.49 38.71
CA SER A 309 21.90 30.81 39.24
C SER A 309 22.05 30.65 40.76
N GLU A 310 23.06 30.00 41.35
CA GLU A 310 24.35 29.44 40.94
C GLU A 310 24.68 28.20 41.82
N ILE A 311 25.66 27.36 41.44
CA ILE A 311 26.89 27.10 42.22
C ILE A 311 27.73 26.01 41.52
N LEU A 312 29.04 26.29 41.60
CA LEU A 312 30.25 25.65 41.12
C LEU A 312 30.53 24.18 41.56
N ASP A 313 31.26 23.50 40.66
CA ASP A 313 32.48 22.70 40.88
C ASP A 313 32.44 21.16 41.06
N SER A 314 33.50 20.55 40.53
CA SER A 314 34.11 19.24 40.83
C SER A 314 33.93 18.09 39.83
N SER A 315 34.96 17.91 38.99
CA SER A 315 35.46 16.62 38.48
C SER A 315 35.94 15.73 39.66
N PRO A 316 36.02 14.37 39.58
CA PRO A 316 36.98 13.69 38.68
C PRO A 316 36.62 12.27 38.16
N SER A 317 37.39 11.86 37.12
CA SER A 317 37.96 10.52 36.82
C SER A 317 37.12 9.27 36.47
N ALA A 318 37.30 8.86 35.20
CA ALA A 318 37.97 7.64 34.72
C ALA A 318 37.25 6.26 34.59
N SER A 319 37.68 5.58 33.51
CA SER A 319 37.56 4.17 33.08
C SER A 319 36.27 3.77 32.33
N GLU A 320 36.26 3.35 31.05
CA GLU A 320 37.08 2.44 30.22
C GLU A 320 36.23 1.21 29.87
N ALA A 321 36.03 0.98 28.56
CA ALA A 321 35.98 -0.31 27.85
C ALA A 321 34.99 -0.28 26.67
N SER A 322 35.53 -0.57 25.49
CA SER A 322 34.87 -0.62 24.18
C SER A 322 34.33 -2.04 23.86
N PRO A 323 33.99 -2.36 22.60
CA PRO A 323 32.65 -2.71 22.11
C PRO A 323 32.53 -4.23 21.82
N PRO A 324 31.52 -4.73 21.07
CA PRO A 324 31.80 -4.91 19.63
C PRO A 324 30.60 -5.05 18.64
N ILE A 325 30.94 -4.90 17.34
CA ILE A 325 30.59 -5.80 16.20
C ILE A 325 29.34 -5.57 15.28
N LEU A 326 29.69 -5.23 14.03
CA LEU A 326 29.30 -5.72 12.67
C LEU A 326 27.93 -5.47 12.01
N SER A 327 28.07 -4.87 10.81
CA SER A 327 27.54 -5.23 9.48
C SER A 327 26.05 -5.51 9.25
N ALA A 328 25.48 -4.76 8.30
CA ALA A 328 24.44 -5.26 7.40
C ALA A 328 24.59 -4.64 6.00
N SER A 329 24.76 -5.52 5.00
CA SER A 329 24.35 -5.30 3.61
C SER A 329 22.83 -5.43 3.50
N GLU A 330 22.25 -4.53 2.72
CA GLU A 330 21.21 -4.74 1.69
C GLU A 330 20.14 -5.85 1.81
N THR A 331 18.88 -5.41 1.57
CA THR A 331 17.91 -6.02 0.62
C THR A 331 17.14 -7.27 1.11
N SER A 332 15.82 -7.48 0.95
CA SER A 332 14.64 -6.73 0.49
C SER A 332 13.39 -7.68 0.50
N ILE A 333 12.18 -7.17 0.85
CA ILE A 333 10.84 -7.48 0.24
C ILE A 333 10.15 -8.84 0.69
N PRO A 334 8.80 -9.05 0.61
CA PRO A 334 7.87 -8.93 1.73
C PRO A 334 6.85 -10.10 1.83
N ALA A 335 5.82 -9.90 2.64
CA ALA A 335 4.71 -10.79 2.90
C ALA A 335 3.61 -10.82 1.83
N ALA A 336 2.90 -11.96 1.79
CA ALA A 336 1.58 -12.15 1.21
C ALA A 336 0.49 -11.94 2.28
N THR A 337 -0.68 -11.46 1.86
CA THR A 337 -1.92 -11.42 2.66
C THR A 337 -3.14 -11.81 1.82
N ASP A 338 -3.89 -12.78 2.34
CA ASP A 338 -5.30 -13.11 2.10
C ASP A 338 -6.20 -12.29 3.08
N PRO A 339 -7.53 -12.51 3.25
CA PRO A 339 -8.65 -12.44 2.30
C PRO A 339 -9.92 -11.70 2.83
N LEU A 340 -10.93 -11.55 1.96
CA LEU A 340 -12.41 -11.53 2.14
C LEU A 340 -13.09 -10.82 3.34
N SER A 341 -14.05 -9.93 3.03
CA SER A 341 -15.16 -9.53 3.92
C SER A 341 -16.54 -9.71 3.27
N PHE A 342 -17.40 -10.41 4.00
CA PHE A 342 -18.85 -10.58 3.83
C PHE A 342 -19.58 -9.29 4.20
N ALA A 343 -20.60 -8.87 3.43
CA ALA A 343 -21.61 -7.92 3.91
C ALA A 343 -22.98 -8.27 3.32
N ASP A 344 -23.86 -8.57 4.26
CA ASP A 344 -25.26 -8.92 4.17
C ASP A 344 -26.10 -7.66 3.91
N ASN A 345 -27.11 -7.72 3.03
CA ASN A 345 -28.33 -6.96 3.27
C ASN A 345 -29.53 -7.52 2.49
N ASN A 346 -30.50 -7.91 3.31
CA ASN A 346 -31.81 -8.47 3.04
C ASN A 346 -32.82 -7.35 2.71
N LYS A 347 -33.65 -7.51 1.67
CA LYS A 347 -35.12 -7.43 1.78
C LYS A 347 -35.87 -7.55 0.45
N ASP A 348 -36.89 -8.42 0.51
CA ASP A 348 -38.21 -8.33 -0.13
C ASP A 348 -38.30 -8.36 -1.67
N SER A 349 -39.20 -9.11 -2.32
CA SER A 349 -40.20 -10.06 -1.87
C SER A 349 -40.81 -10.72 -3.12
N THR A 350 -41.18 -11.99 -2.97
CA THR A 350 -42.36 -12.67 -3.55
C THR A 350 -42.48 -13.01 -5.05
N HIS A 351 -42.81 -14.31 -5.24
CA HIS A 351 -43.77 -14.90 -6.19
C HIS A 351 -43.30 -15.19 -7.64
N VAL A 352 -43.51 -16.33 -8.29
CA VAL A 352 -43.90 -17.74 -8.00
C VAL A 352 -43.98 -18.43 -9.37
N SER A 353 -43.88 -19.76 -9.38
CA SER A 353 -44.25 -20.69 -10.47
C SER A 353 -43.27 -20.98 -11.61
N GLN A 354 -42.55 -22.08 -11.41
CA GLN A 354 -42.38 -23.17 -12.39
C GLN A 354 -43.73 -23.55 -13.05
N PRO A 355 -43.77 -24.14 -14.25
CA PRO A 355 -43.39 -25.56 -14.39
C PRO A 355 -42.75 -25.97 -15.73
N THR A 356 -41.80 -26.90 -15.65
CA THR A 356 -41.43 -27.93 -16.66
C THR A 356 -42.61 -28.90 -16.93
N PRO A 357 -42.53 -29.91 -17.81
CA PRO A 357 -41.72 -30.19 -19.03
C PRO A 357 -42.59 -30.75 -20.20
N ARG A 358 -42.00 -31.09 -21.36
CA ARG A 358 -42.20 -32.38 -22.11
C ARG A 358 -41.71 -32.35 -23.56
N ASP A 359 -40.86 -33.31 -23.87
CA ASP A 359 -40.86 -34.28 -24.99
C ASP A 359 -41.35 -33.89 -26.40
N THR A 360 -40.42 -34.08 -27.37
CA THR A 360 -40.51 -34.62 -28.76
C THR A 360 -41.87 -35.10 -29.31
N PRO A 361 -42.14 -35.10 -30.65
CA PRO A 361 -41.23 -35.62 -31.69
C PRO A 361 -41.28 -35.04 -33.13
N LEU A 362 -40.28 -35.47 -33.92
CA LEU A 362 -40.22 -35.75 -35.37
C LEU A 362 -41.35 -35.26 -36.31
N HIS A 363 -40.98 -34.50 -37.34
CA HIS A 363 -41.07 -34.91 -38.75
C HIS A 363 -40.31 -33.92 -39.66
N VAL A 364 -39.26 -34.42 -40.31
CA VAL A 364 -38.63 -33.81 -41.48
C VAL A 364 -39.25 -34.49 -42.70
N GLU A 365 -39.72 -33.68 -43.64
CA GLU A 365 -39.96 -34.08 -45.02
C GLU A 365 -38.74 -33.65 -45.86
N LEU A 366 -38.36 -34.51 -46.80
CA LEU A 366 -37.25 -34.48 -47.78
C LEU A 366 -35.91 -35.07 -47.34
#